data_AF-A0A960SZ07-F1
#
_entry.id   AF-A0A960SZ07-F1
#
_cell.length_a   1.000
_cell.length_b   1.000
_cell.length_c   1.000
_cell.angle_alpha   90.00
_cell.angle_beta   90.00
_cell.angle_gamma   90.00
#
_symmetry.space_group_name_H-M   'P 1'
#
loop_
_entity.id
_entity.type
_entity.pdbx_description
1 polymer ?
#
loop_
_entity_poly.entity_id
_entity_poly.type
_entity_poly.pdbx_seq_one_letter_code
_entity_poly.pdbx_strand_id
1 'polypeptide(L)'
;EPRKNLPRAFFGCVIFVVLLYILVAVVTVGAVPAEIIRQQKDYALAAAARPSLGQAGFTLVSVSALMATFSAINATIYGNARLGYSLAVDGELPMELEKKAWNRPLPGVIATAAISLAIANFIDLRSIAILGSAGFLVVFAAVCGAAWKLSTTIGSRKWLCAVGCAACLAALVALLVHTGADNPPALAIFAGLLAAAYVFEWLYPRFSGRPQRDASQQG
;
A
#
# COMPACT_ATOMS: atom_id res chain seq x y z
N GLU A 1 25.10 3.42 -10.86
CA GLU A 1 24.76 4.81 -10.48
C GLU A 1 23.26 4.93 -10.18
N PRO A 2 22.85 5.15 -8.91
CA PRO A 2 21.43 5.21 -8.51
C PRO A 2 20.61 6.25 -9.31
N ARG A 3 21.20 7.41 -9.60
CA ARG A 3 20.54 8.54 -10.29
C ARG A 3 20.02 8.18 -11.69
N LYS A 4 20.65 7.24 -12.39
CA LYS A 4 20.23 6.79 -13.73
C LYS A 4 19.46 5.46 -13.68
N ASN A 5 19.89 4.55 -12.80
CA ASN A 5 19.33 3.20 -12.74
C ASN A 5 17.95 3.19 -12.07
N LEU A 6 17.74 4.01 -11.04
CA LEU A 6 16.50 4.01 -10.27
C LEU A 6 15.29 4.48 -11.11
N PRO A 7 15.35 5.60 -11.86
CA PRO A 7 14.23 5.98 -12.74
C PRO A 7 13.95 4.95 -13.83
N ARG A 8 15.01 4.41 -14.48
CA ARG A 8 14.86 3.39 -15.55
C ARG A 8 14.21 2.11 -15.03
N ALA A 9 14.67 1.62 -13.88
CA ALA A 9 14.11 0.44 -13.25
C ALA A 9 12.64 0.68 -12.86
N PHE A 10 12.32 1.86 -12.32
CA PHE A 10 10.96 2.22 -11.92
C PHE A 10 10.00 2.25 -13.13
N PHE A 11 10.32 3.03 -14.17
CA PHE A 11 9.45 3.11 -15.36
C PHE A 11 9.35 1.78 -16.10
N GLY A 12 10.46 1.03 -16.22
CA GLY A 12 10.46 -0.30 -16.82
C GLY A 12 9.54 -1.27 -16.07
N CYS A 13 9.63 -1.29 -14.74
CA CYS A 13 8.77 -2.12 -13.89
C CYS A 13 7.29 -1.72 -14.03
N VAL A 14 6.96 -0.43 -13.93
CA VAL A 14 5.58 0.05 -14.03
C VAL A 14 4.95 -0.31 -15.37
N ILE A 15 5.64 -0.03 -16.49
CA ILE A 15 5.12 -0.35 -17.83
C ILE A 15 4.91 -1.86 -17.97
N PHE A 16 5.87 -2.66 -17.53
CA PHE A 16 5.77 -4.12 -17.58
C PHE A 16 4.58 -4.64 -16.77
N VAL A 17 4.40 -4.17 -15.52
CA VAL A 17 3.31 -4.62 -14.65
C VAL A 17 1.96 -4.19 -15.21
N VAL A 18 1.83 -2.99 -15.77
CA VAL A 18 0.58 -2.53 -16.41
C VAL A 18 0.21 -3.44 -17.58
N LEU A 19 1.16 -3.73 -18.48
CA LEU A 19 0.91 -4.62 -19.62
C LEU A 19 0.56 -6.04 -19.16
N LEU A 20 1.26 -6.54 -18.15
CA LEU A 20 1.00 -7.85 -17.57
C LEU A 20 -0.41 -7.92 -16.98
N TYR A 21 -0.85 -6.91 -16.23
CA TYR A 21 -2.19 -6.88 -15.65
C TYR A 21 -3.29 -6.78 -16.70
N ILE A 22 -3.10 -6.01 -17.77
CA ILE A 22 -4.04 -5.96 -18.89
C ILE A 22 -4.13 -7.35 -19.56
N LEU A 23 -2.99 -7.99 -19.84
CA LEU A 23 -2.96 -9.32 -20.43
C LEU A 23 -3.70 -10.35 -19.57
N VAL A 24 -3.41 -10.35 -18.26
CA VAL A 24 -4.07 -11.25 -17.30
C VAL A 24 -5.58 -11.01 -17.27
N ALA A 25 -6.03 -9.75 -17.28
CA ALA A 25 -7.45 -9.41 -17.30
C ALA A 25 -8.14 -9.92 -18.58
N VAL A 26 -7.54 -9.68 -19.75
CA VAL A 26 -8.07 -10.15 -21.05
C VAL A 26 -8.17 -11.67 -21.08
N VAL A 27 -7.13 -12.38 -20.66
CA VAL A 27 -7.13 -13.85 -20.62
C VAL A 27 -8.19 -14.37 -19.64
N THR A 28 -8.29 -13.78 -18.45
CA THR A 28 -9.25 -14.22 -17.43
C THR A 28 -10.69 -14.03 -17.88
N VAL A 29 -11.04 -12.84 -18.40
CA VAL A 29 -12.38 -12.53 -18.90
C VAL A 29 -12.72 -13.33 -20.15
N GLY A 30 -11.75 -13.62 -21.01
CA GLY A 30 -11.94 -14.43 -22.21
C GLY A 30 -12.11 -15.92 -21.93
N ALA A 31 -11.49 -16.45 -20.87
CA ALA A 31 -11.48 -17.89 -20.56
C ALA A 31 -12.59 -18.33 -19.60
N VAL A 32 -13.10 -17.42 -18.75
CA VAL A 32 -14.04 -17.78 -17.66
C VAL A 32 -15.39 -17.08 -17.83
N PRO A 33 -16.52 -17.80 -17.79
CA PRO A 33 -17.84 -17.20 -17.77
C PRO A 33 -18.00 -16.15 -16.66
N ALA A 34 -18.64 -15.04 -16.97
CA ALA A 34 -18.81 -13.91 -16.04
C ALA A 34 -19.45 -14.31 -14.71
N GLU A 35 -20.37 -15.28 -14.72
CA GLU A 35 -21.02 -15.76 -13.50
C GLU A 35 -20.04 -16.47 -12.56
N ILE A 36 -19.11 -17.26 -13.10
CA ILE A 36 -18.06 -17.91 -12.30
C ILE A 36 -17.11 -16.87 -11.73
N ILE A 37 -16.72 -15.85 -12.51
CA ILE A 37 -15.90 -14.74 -12.02
C ILE A 37 -16.60 -14.03 -10.86
N ARG A 38 -17.93 -13.82 -10.95
CA ARG A 38 -18.71 -13.16 -9.89
C ARG A 38 -18.86 -14.00 -8.62
N GLN A 39 -18.97 -15.32 -8.74
CA GLN A 39 -19.06 -16.23 -7.59
C GLN A 39 -17.70 -16.54 -6.97
N GLN A 40 -16.62 -16.52 -7.76
CA GLN A 40 -15.28 -16.95 -7.39
C GLN A 40 -14.25 -15.82 -7.52
N LYS A 41 -14.62 -14.58 -7.14
CA LYS A 41 -13.80 -13.37 -7.33
C LYS A 41 -12.41 -13.50 -6.74
N ASP A 42 -12.29 -14.16 -5.59
CA ASP A 42 -11.03 -14.25 -4.82
C ASP A 42 -9.98 -15.16 -5.48
N TYR A 43 -10.39 -16.05 -6.40
CA TYR A 43 -9.49 -16.97 -7.10
C TYR A 43 -9.80 -17.10 -8.59
N ALA A 44 -10.39 -16.06 -9.18
CA ALA A 44 -10.80 -16.02 -10.59
C ALA A 44 -9.64 -16.31 -11.56
N LEU A 45 -8.43 -15.84 -11.24
CA LEU A 45 -7.24 -16.10 -12.05
C LEU A 45 -6.85 -17.60 -12.05
N ALA A 46 -6.90 -18.25 -10.88
CA ALA A 46 -6.67 -19.69 -10.81
C ALA A 46 -7.76 -20.47 -11.54
N ALA A 47 -9.03 -20.04 -11.42
CA ALA A 47 -10.14 -20.62 -12.16
C ALA A 47 -9.94 -20.49 -13.69
N ALA A 48 -9.37 -19.38 -14.16
CA ALA A 48 -9.03 -19.16 -15.57
C ALA A 48 -7.96 -20.10 -16.12
N ALA A 49 -7.17 -20.75 -15.26
CA ALA A 49 -6.23 -21.78 -15.71
C ALA A 49 -6.90 -23.13 -16.01
N ARG A 50 -8.10 -23.40 -15.46
CA ARG A 50 -8.76 -24.71 -15.63
C ARG A 50 -9.13 -25.04 -17.08
N PRO A 51 -9.72 -24.13 -17.89
CA PRO A 51 -10.12 -24.46 -19.25
C PRO A 51 -8.95 -24.90 -20.15
N SER A 52 -7.75 -24.36 -19.94
CA SER A 52 -6.58 -24.64 -20.79
C SER A 52 -5.63 -25.68 -20.20
N LEU A 53 -5.45 -25.69 -18.87
CA LEU A 53 -4.43 -26.49 -18.18
C LEU A 53 -5.02 -27.47 -17.14
N GLY A 54 -6.35 -27.56 -17.06
CA GLY A 54 -7.05 -28.44 -16.12
C GLY A 54 -6.75 -28.15 -14.66
N GLN A 55 -6.90 -29.18 -13.81
CA GLN A 55 -6.66 -29.06 -12.37
C GLN A 55 -5.18 -28.79 -12.04
N ALA A 56 -4.25 -29.26 -12.86
CA ALA A 56 -2.83 -28.99 -12.69
C ALA A 56 -2.52 -27.49 -12.80
N GLY A 57 -3.07 -26.81 -13.81
CA GLY A 57 -2.92 -25.36 -13.98
C GLY A 57 -3.53 -24.57 -12.82
N PHE A 58 -4.74 -24.96 -12.38
CA PHE A 58 -5.38 -24.35 -11.21
C PHE A 58 -4.49 -24.42 -9.97
N THR A 59 -3.97 -25.60 -9.65
CA THR A 59 -3.10 -25.80 -8.49
C THR A 59 -1.81 -25.02 -8.60
N LEU A 60 -1.15 -25.03 -9.77
CA LEU A 60 0.11 -24.33 -9.99
C LEU A 60 -0.05 -22.81 -9.79
N VAL A 61 -1.09 -22.22 -10.39
CA VAL A 61 -1.39 -20.78 -10.25
C VAL A 61 -1.73 -20.45 -8.79
N SER A 62 -2.50 -21.31 -8.11
CA SER A 62 -2.87 -21.11 -6.71
C SER A 62 -1.65 -21.12 -5.78
N VAL A 63 -0.76 -22.12 -5.91
CA VAL A 63 0.47 -22.21 -5.11
C VAL A 63 1.40 -21.03 -5.40
N SER A 64 1.54 -20.66 -6.68
CA SER A 64 2.35 -19.51 -7.09
C SER A 64 1.83 -18.20 -6.50
N ALA A 65 0.51 -17.99 -6.50
CA ALA A 65 -0.13 -16.83 -5.89
C ALA A 65 0.08 -16.78 -4.37
N LEU A 66 0.00 -17.93 -3.67
CA LEU A 66 0.28 -18.02 -2.24
C LEU A 66 1.74 -17.67 -1.92
N MET A 67 2.70 -18.21 -2.67
CA MET A 67 4.12 -17.89 -2.49
C MET A 67 4.43 -16.42 -2.76
N ALA A 68 3.85 -15.85 -3.82
CA ALA A 68 4.01 -14.43 -4.14
C ALA A 68 3.42 -13.53 -3.03
N THR A 69 2.24 -13.88 -2.52
CA THR A 69 1.58 -13.15 -1.42
C THR A 69 2.40 -13.22 -0.13
N PHE A 70 2.92 -14.41 0.22
CA PHE A 70 3.78 -14.57 1.40
C PHE A 70 5.06 -13.73 1.28
N SER A 71 5.69 -13.72 0.11
CA SER A 71 6.86 -12.89 -0.17
C SER A 71 6.56 -11.40 0.00
N ALA A 72 5.44 -10.93 -0.57
CA ALA A 72 5.02 -9.54 -0.48
C ALA A 72 4.73 -9.11 0.96
N ILE A 73 3.95 -9.90 1.72
CA ILE A 73 3.65 -9.62 3.13
C ILE A 73 4.95 -9.55 3.95
N ASN A 74 5.86 -10.51 3.76
CA ASN A 74 7.12 -10.53 4.48
C ASN A 74 7.97 -9.29 4.17
N ALA A 75 8.07 -8.90 2.91
CA ALA A 75 8.78 -7.68 2.50
C ALA A 75 8.15 -6.42 3.11
N THR A 76 6.82 -6.32 3.13
CA THR A 76 6.09 -5.17 3.70
C THR A 76 6.25 -5.07 5.21
N ILE A 77 6.16 -6.18 5.96
CA ILE A 77 6.36 -6.18 7.42
C ILE A 77 7.76 -5.65 7.77
N TYR A 78 8.81 -6.16 7.12
CA TYR A 78 10.16 -5.67 7.37
C TYR A 78 10.37 -4.22 6.91
N GLY A 79 9.76 -3.82 5.80
CA GLY A 79 9.77 -2.44 5.31
C GLY A 79 9.16 -1.49 6.35
N ASN A 80 7.95 -1.79 6.82
CA ASN A 80 7.22 -1.01 7.80
C ASN A 80 7.95 -0.97 9.15
N ALA A 81 8.56 -2.07 9.59
CA ALA A 81 9.34 -2.09 10.82
C ALA A 81 10.57 -1.19 10.76
N ARG A 82 11.25 -1.11 9.59
CA ARG A 82 12.38 -0.18 9.40
C ARG A 82 11.94 1.27 9.32
N LEU A 83 10.83 1.56 8.63
CA LEU A 83 10.26 2.89 8.59
C LEU A 83 9.84 3.35 9.99
N GLY A 84 9.13 2.51 10.74
CA GLY A 84 8.74 2.79 12.12
C GLY A 84 9.93 2.99 13.05
N TYR A 85 11.01 2.22 12.87
CA TYR A 85 12.25 2.46 13.61
C TYR A 85 12.86 3.83 13.32
N SER A 86 12.91 4.26 12.05
CA SER A 86 13.41 5.59 11.68
C SER A 86 12.58 6.70 12.33
N LEU A 87 11.26 6.61 12.22
CA LEU A 87 10.34 7.55 12.86
C LEU A 87 10.49 7.57 14.40
N ALA A 88 10.73 6.42 15.02
CA ALA A 88 10.96 6.33 16.46
C ALA A 88 12.29 6.97 16.91
N VAL A 89 13.33 6.92 16.07
CA VAL A 89 14.62 7.60 16.28
C VAL A 89 14.46 9.12 16.16
N ASP A 90 13.63 9.57 15.23
CA ASP A 90 13.30 10.99 15.02
C ASP A 90 12.37 11.55 16.12
N GLY A 91 11.85 10.66 16.98
CA GLY A 91 11.00 11.01 18.12
C GLY A 91 9.50 11.08 17.79
N GLU A 92 9.09 10.63 16.60
CA GLU A 92 7.71 10.62 16.09
C GLU A 92 6.91 9.37 16.51
N LEU A 93 7.59 8.35 17.05
CA LEU A 93 6.97 7.10 17.52
C LEU A 93 7.53 6.64 18.88
N PRO A 94 6.79 5.79 19.62
CA PRO A 94 7.18 5.31 20.96
C PRO A 94 8.60 4.75 21.02
N MET A 95 9.30 4.98 22.14
CA MET A 95 10.70 4.60 22.33
C MET A 95 10.92 3.08 22.25
N GLU A 96 9.89 2.28 22.51
CA GLU A 96 9.91 0.84 22.35
C GLU A 96 10.22 0.41 20.91
N LEU A 97 9.83 1.21 19.91
CA LEU A 97 10.09 0.95 18.49
C LEU A 97 11.52 1.32 18.07
N GLU A 98 12.25 2.07 18.90
CA GLU A 98 13.68 2.33 18.72
C GLU A 98 14.56 1.13 19.14
N LYS A 99 14.02 0.19 19.93
CA LYS A 99 14.81 -0.94 20.40
C LYS A 99 15.17 -1.88 19.23
N LYS A 100 16.45 -2.20 19.12
CA LYS A 100 16.95 -3.23 18.20
C LYS A 100 17.21 -4.53 18.95
N ALA A 101 16.88 -5.64 18.32
CA ALA A 101 17.39 -6.95 18.68
C ALA A 101 18.12 -7.52 17.47
N TRP A 102 19.34 -8.03 17.66
CA TRP A 102 20.16 -8.58 16.56
C TRP A 102 20.40 -7.59 15.40
N ASN A 103 20.55 -6.31 15.72
CA ASN A 103 20.66 -5.21 14.75
C ASN A 103 19.43 -5.07 13.80
N ARG A 104 18.27 -5.57 14.21
CA ARG A 104 16.98 -5.47 13.50
C ARG A 104 15.92 -4.83 14.40
N PRO A 105 14.96 -4.07 13.84
CA PRO A 105 13.87 -3.45 14.61
C PRO A 105 12.77 -4.47 14.96
N LEU A 106 13.09 -5.45 15.82
CA LEU A 106 12.21 -6.57 16.17
C LEU A 106 10.86 -6.12 16.76
N PRO A 107 10.78 -5.12 17.66
CA PRO A 107 9.49 -4.64 18.17
C PRO A 107 8.58 -4.11 17.06
N GLY A 108 9.14 -3.41 16.07
CA GLY A 108 8.39 -2.96 14.90
C GLY A 108 7.85 -4.11 14.05
N VAL A 109 8.62 -5.18 13.88
CA VAL A 109 8.17 -6.40 13.17
C VAL A 109 7.00 -7.05 13.91
N ILE A 110 7.13 -7.24 15.22
CA ILE A 110 6.08 -7.87 16.03
C ILE A 110 4.81 -7.00 16.05
N ALA A 111 4.95 -5.69 16.23
CA ALA A 111 3.81 -4.76 16.24
C ALA A 111 3.08 -4.74 14.89
N THR A 112 3.83 -4.60 13.79
CA THR A 112 3.21 -4.59 12.44
C THR A 112 2.57 -5.93 12.08
N ALA A 113 3.17 -7.05 12.47
CA ALA A 113 2.58 -8.38 12.28
C ALA A 113 1.30 -8.57 13.11
N ALA A 114 1.31 -8.16 14.39
CA ALA A 114 0.15 -8.27 15.27
C ALA A 114 -1.02 -7.41 14.77
N ILE A 115 -0.76 -6.16 14.37
CA ILE A 115 -1.77 -5.27 13.79
C ILE A 115 -2.31 -5.85 12.47
N SER A 116 -1.44 -6.36 11.60
CA SER A 116 -1.84 -6.97 10.33
C SER A 116 -2.72 -8.21 10.55
N LEU A 117 -2.38 -9.05 11.53
CA LEU A 117 -3.15 -10.23 11.89
C LEU A 117 -4.51 -9.84 12.46
N ALA A 118 -4.57 -8.84 13.34
CA ALA A 118 -5.84 -8.34 13.85
C ALA A 118 -6.74 -7.84 12.71
N ILE A 119 -6.23 -6.95 11.85
CA ILE A 119 -6.97 -6.44 10.70
C ILE A 119 -7.46 -7.58 9.79
N ALA A 120 -6.61 -8.55 9.47
CA ALA A 120 -6.96 -9.68 8.61
C ALA A 120 -8.02 -10.62 9.20
N ASN A 121 -8.16 -10.68 10.53
CA ASN A 121 -9.19 -11.52 11.19
C ASN A 121 -10.51 -10.78 11.44
N PHE A 122 -10.48 -9.45 11.58
CA PHE A 122 -11.66 -8.65 11.94
C PHE A 122 -12.27 -7.85 10.78
N ILE A 123 -11.53 -7.65 9.68
CA ILE A 123 -11.97 -6.84 8.54
C ILE A 123 -11.98 -7.69 7.28
N ASP A 124 -13.03 -7.57 6.46
CA ASP A 124 -13.14 -8.33 5.21
C ASP A 124 -12.12 -7.86 4.15
N LEU A 125 -11.74 -8.77 3.26
CA LEU A 125 -10.72 -8.55 2.23
C LEU A 125 -11.05 -7.34 1.33
N ARG A 126 -12.33 -7.13 1.00
CA ARG A 126 -12.75 -6.03 0.15
C ARG A 126 -12.55 -4.70 0.85
N SER A 127 -12.94 -4.59 2.12
CA SER A 127 -12.68 -3.41 2.95
C SER A 127 -11.19 -3.16 3.08
N ILE A 128 -10.37 -4.18 3.37
CA ILE A 128 -8.90 -4.06 3.44
C ILE A 128 -8.33 -3.48 2.12
N ALA A 129 -8.79 -3.98 0.97
CA ALA A 129 -8.34 -3.52 -0.34
C ALA A 129 -8.72 -2.04 -0.60
N ILE A 130 -9.93 -1.64 -0.20
CA ILE A 130 -10.39 -0.23 -0.31
C ILE A 130 -9.57 0.67 0.59
N LEU A 131 -9.37 0.29 1.87
CA LEU A 131 -8.59 1.08 2.83
C LEU A 131 -7.14 1.25 2.37
N GLY A 132 -6.50 0.18 1.89
CA GLY A 132 -5.16 0.24 1.35
C GLY A 132 -5.06 1.15 0.14
N SER A 133 -6.00 1.02 -0.82
CA SER A 133 -6.03 1.84 -2.03
C SER A 133 -6.24 3.32 -1.72
N ALA A 134 -7.21 3.64 -0.86
CA ALA A 134 -7.48 5.00 -0.43
C ALA A 134 -6.29 5.61 0.34
N GLY A 135 -5.66 4.83 1.23
CA GLY A 135 -4.46 5.25 1.95
C GLY A 135 -3.29 5.58 1.02
N PHE A 136 -2.99 4.72 0.04
CA PHE A 136 -1.95 5.00 -0.95
C PHE A 136 -2.28 6.22 -1.80
N LEU A 137 -3.54 6.42 -2.20
CA LEU A 137 -3.96 7.60 -2.97
C LEU A 137 -3.79 8.90 -2.17
N VAL A 138 -4.09 8.90 -0.87
CA VAL A 138 -3.82 10.04 0.02
C VAL A 138 -2.32 10.33 0.09
N VAL A 139 -1.49 9.31 0.30
CA VAL A 139 -0.03 9.47 0.34
C VAL A 139 0.51 10.00 -0.99
N PHE A 140 0.07 9.44 -2.13
CA PHE A 140 0.51 9.91 -3.44
C PHE A 140 0.05 11.34 -3.74
N ALA A 141 -1.18 11.71 -3.38
CA ALA A 141 -1.67 13.09 -3.50
C ALA A 141 -0.81 14.04 -2.65
N ALA A 142 -0.50 13.68 -1.41
CA ALA A 142 0.36 14.47 -0.52
C ALA A 142 1.78 14.63 -1.08
N VAL A 143 2.39 13.54 -1.56
CA VAL A 143 3.73 13.55 -2.18
C VAL A 143 3.74 14.41 -3.46
N CYS A 144 2.73 14.28 -4.33
CA CYS A 144 2.63 15.09 -5.54
C CYS A 144 2.39 16.57 -5.21
N GLY A 145 1.57 16.88 -4.20
CA GLY A 145 1.35 18.24 -3.71
C GLY A 145 2.62 18.86 -3.13
N ALA A 146 3.37 18.11 -2.32
CA ALA A 146 4.67 18.52 -1.81
C ALA A 146 5.67 18.75 -2.95
N ALA A 147 5.74 17.84 -3.93
CA ALA A 147 6.61 17.97 -5.10
C ALA A 147 6.22 19.16 -5.99
N TRP A 148 4.93 19.50 -6.08
CA TRP A 148 4.48 20.71 -6.77
C TRP A 148 4.95 21.97 -6.04
N LYS A 149 4.80 22.03 -4.72
CA LYS A 149 5.26 23.14 -3.87
C LYS A 149 6.78 23.31 -3.91
N LEU A 150 7.54 22.20 -3.87
CA LEU A 150 9.01 22.18 -3.89
C LEU A 150 9.62 22.05 -5.30
N SER A 151 8.81 22.13 -6.35
CA SER A 151 9.23 21.90 -7.74
C SER A 151 10.44 22.73 -8.18
N THR A 152 10.59 23.94 -7.65
CA THR A 152 11.75 24.82 -7.91
C THR A 152 13.05 24.27 -7.31
N THR A 153 12.97 23.59 -6.17
CA THR A 153 14.13 23.02 -5.46
C THR A 153 14.56 21.68 -6.06
N ILE A 154 13.59 20.83 -6.42
CA ILE A 154 13.86 19.49 -6.97
C ILE A 154 14.05 19.47 -8.49
N GLY A 155 13.95 20.63 -9.16
CA GLY A 155 14.06 20.74 -10.62
C GLY A 155 12.96 19.99 -11.38
N SER A 156 11.78 19.83 -10.78
CA SER A 156 10.64 19.11 -11.37
C SER A 156 9.72 20.04 -12.16
N ARG A 157 9.04 19.51 -13.17
CA ARG A 157 8.05 20.28 -13.95
C ARG A 157 6.75 20.39 -13.14
N LYS A 158 6.41 21.61 -12.71
CA LYS A 158 5.22 21.93 -11.91
C LYS A 158 3.93 21.29 -12.42
N TRP A 159 3.68 21.34 -13.73
CA TRP A 159 2.46 20.80 -14.32
C TRP A 159 2.36 19.28 -14.18
N LEU A 160 3.47 18.53 -14.28
CA LEU A 160 3.47 17.08 -14.10
C LEU A 160 3.06 16.70 -12.68
N CYS A 161 3.59 17.40 -11.68
CA CYS A 161 3.23 17.20 -10.28
C CYS A 161 1.76 17.58 -10.00
N ALA A 162 1.28 18.67 -10.61
CA ALA A 162 -0.10 19.10 -10.47
C ALA A 162 -1.09 18.09 -11.08
N VAL A 163 -0.80 17.58 -12.29
CA VAL A 163 -1.61 16.54 -12.95
C VAL A 163 -1.61 15.25 -12.12
N GLY A 164 -0.45 14.83 -11.60
CA GLY A 164 -0.37 13.66 -10.71
C GLY A 164 -1.20 13.81 -9.44
N CYS A 165 -1.13 14.97 -8.79
CA CYS A 165 -1.93 15.28 -7.60
C CYS A 165 -3.43 15.26 -7.91
N ALA A 166 -3.84 15.94 -8.99
CA ALA A 166 -5.23 15.98 -9.43
C ALA A 166 -5.76 14.59 -9.79
N ALA A 167 -4.96 13.77 -10.47
CA ALA A 167 -5.32 12.40 -10.81
C ALA A 167 -5.50 11.52 -9.56
N CYS A 168 -4.61 11.64 -8.57
CA CYS A 168 -4.74 10.92 -7.30
C CYS A 168 -6.00 11.33 -6.53
N LEU A 169 -6.29 12.64 -6.47
CA LEU A 169 -7.50 13.15 -5.81
C LEU A 169 -8.78 12.72 -6.54
N ALA A 170 -8.79 12.78 -7.87
CA ALA A 170 -9.92 12.32 -8.68
C ALA A 170 -10.16 10.82 -8.49
N ALA A 171 -9.10 10.00 -8.50
CA ALA A 171 -9.20 8.57 -8.24
C ALA A 171 -9.67 8.26 -6.81
N LEU A 172 -9.22 9.04 -5.82
CA LEU A 172 -9.67 8.90 -4.43
C LEU A 172 -11.17 9.22 -4.31
N VAL A 173 -11.63 10.33 -4.90
CA VAL A 173 -13.05 10.69 -4.90
C VAL A 173 -13.88 9.61 -5.60
N ALA A 174 -13.45 9.14 -6.77
CA ALA A 174 -14.14 8.07 -7.49
C ALA A 174 -14.23 6.78 -6.65
N LEU A 175 -13.13 6.39 -5.99
CA LEU A 175 -13.09 5.22 -5.11
C LEU A 175 -14.05 5.39 -3.92
N LEU A 176 -14.05 6.55 -3.26
CA LEU A 176 -14.91 6.81 -2.10
C LEU A 176 -16.40 6.88 -2.49
N VAL A 177 -16.74 7.50 -3.62
CA VAL A 177 -18.11 7.54 -4.13
C VAL A 177 -18.61 6.14 -4.47
N HIS A 178 -17.80 5.34 -5.18
CA HIS A 178 -18.14 3.95 -5.51
C HIS A 178 -18.28 3.10 -4.25
N THR A 179 -17.36 3.27 -3.29
CA THR A 179 -17.42 2.56 -2.01
C THR A 179 -18.65 2.96 -1.20
N GLY A 180 -19.07 4.22 -1.23
CA GLY A 180 -20.25 4.69 -0.49
C GLY A 180 -21.54 4.04 -0.97
N ALA A 181 -21.65 3.73 -2.25
CA ALA A 181 -22.80 3.02 -2.81
C ALA A 181 -22.76 1.52 -2.49
N ASP A 182 -21.58 0.88 -2.58
CA ASP A 182 -21.47 -0.58 -2.56
C ASP A 182 -20.96 -1.18 -1.23
N ASN A 183 -20.28 -0.42 -0.38
CA ASN A 183 -19.73 -0.85 0.91
C ASN A 183 -19.65 0.29 1.96
N PRO A 184 -20.80 0.79 2.46
CA PRO A 184 -20.81 1.85 3.48
C PRO A 184 -19.92 1.60 4.71
N PRO A 185 -19.83 0.39 5.30
CA PRO A 185 -18.98 0.20 6.48
C PRO A 185 -17.49 0.40 6.17
N ALA A 186 -17.02 0.10 4.96
CA ALA A 186 -15.63 0.36 4.59
C ALA A 186 -15.26 1.86 4.64
N LEU A 187 -16.20 2.75 4.30
CA LEU A 187 -16.01 4.20 4.46
C LEU A 187 -15.88 4.60 5.93
N ALA A 188 -16.72 4.05 6.80
CA ALA A 188 -16.66 4.35 8.23
C ALA A 188 -15.34 3.89 8.85
N ILE A 189 -14.85 2.70 8.48
CA ILE A 189 -13.54 2.20 8.93
C ILE A 189 -12.42 3.08 8.39
N PHE A 190 -12.45 3.48 7.11
CA PHE A 190 -11.44 4.37 6.53
C PHE A 190 -11.41 5.74 7.22
N ALA A 191 -12.57 6.35 7.45
CA ALA A 191 -12.69 7.60 8.18
C ALA A 191 -12.20 7.45 9.64
N GLY A 192 -12.54 6.34 10.30
CA GLY A 192 -12.06 6.00 11.64
C GLY A 192 -10.54 5.84 11.69
N LEU A 193 -9.92 5.24 10.67
CA LEU A 193 -8.47 5.10 10.57
C LEU A 193 -7.79 6.47 10.38
N LEU A 194 -8.33 7.33 9.51
CA LEU A 194 -7.82 8.70 9.35
C LEU A 194 -7.97 9.52 10.65
N ALA A 195 -9.10 9.40 11.33
CA ALA A 195 -9.33 10.04 12.61
C ALA A 195 -8.35 9.52 13.68
N ALA A 196 -8.14 8.21 13.75
CA ALA A 196 -7.17 7.60 14.67
C ALA A 196 -5.73 8.07 14.37
N ALA A 197 -5.34 8.15 13.10
CA ALA A 197 -4.04 8.67 12.69
C ALA A 197 -3.87 10.16 13.08
N TYR A 198 -4.89 10.99 12.84
CA TYR A 198 -4.87 12.40 13.22
C TYR A 198 -4.82 12.59 14.73
N VAL A 199 -5.61 11.81 15.48
CA VAL A 199 -5.60 11.81 16.95
C VAL A 199 -4.25 11.37 17.48
N PHE A 200 -3.64 10.33 16.90
CA PHE A 200 -2.31 9.89 17.25
C PHE A 200 -1.28 11.00 17.04
N GLU A 201 -1.26 11.60 15.85
CA GLU A 201 -0.37 12.73 15.50
C GLU A 201 -0.55 13.94 16.43
N TRP A 202 -1.78 14.21 16.87
CA TRP A 202 -2.08 15.36 17.72
C TRP A 202 -1.78 15.11 19.21
N LEU A 203 -2.03 13.90 19.70
CA LEU A 203 -1.80 13.54 21.11
C LEU A 203 -0.33 13.20 21.37
N TYR A 204 0.32 12.51 20.44
CA TYR A 204 1.64 11.95 20.67
C TYR A 204 2.69 13.02 21.03
N PRO A 205 2.83 14.16 20.33
CA PRO A 205 3.77 15.22 20.70
C PRO A 205 3.51 15.82 22.08
N ARG A 206 2.25 15.87 22.52
CA ARG A 206 1.87 16.45 23.83
C ARG A 206 2.25 15.54 25.00
N PHE A 207 2.19 14.22 24.82
CA PHE A 207 2.49 13.26 25.89
C PHE A 207 3.91 12.72 25.85
N SER A 208 4.52 12.67 24.66
CA SER A 208 5.81 12.03 24.43
C SER A 208 6.93 12.73 25.19
N GLY A 209 6.90 14.07 25.32
CA GLY A 209 7.97 14.84 25.95
C GLY A 209 9.35 14.68 25.26
N ARG A 210 9.40 13.96 24.14
CA ARG A 210 10.61 13.73 23.35
C ARG A 210 10.86 14.95 22.47
N PRO A 211 12.07 15.52 22.46
CA PRO A 211 12.44 16.51 21.47
C PRO A 211 12.42 15.85 20.09
N GLN A 212 11.54 16.29 19.19
CA GLN A 212 11.58 15.92 17.78
C GLN A 212 12.95 16.32 17.23
N ARG A 213 13.71 15.33 16.74
CA ARG A 213 15.03 15.57 16.18
C ARG A 213 14.85 16.04 14.75
N ASP A 214 15.02 17.34 14.54
CA ASP A 214 14.86 17.97 13.24
C ASP A 214 15.78 17.33 12.19
N ALA A 215 15.19 16.92 11.05
CA ALA A 215 15.92 16.27 9.96
C ALA A 215 17.05 17.14 9.36
N SER A 216 17.08 18.43 9.67
CA SER A 216 18.16 19.35 9.28
C SER A 216 19.48 19.16 10.05
N GLN A 217 19.50 18.36 11.13
CA GLN A 217 20.73 18.05 11.87
C GLN A 217 21.44 16.76 11.41
N GLN A 218 20.83 16.00 10.48
CA GLN A 218 21.41 14.78 9.91
C GLN A 218 21.99 15.08 8.51
N GLY A 219 23.06 15.87 8.47
CA GLY A 219 23.86 16.16 7.28
C GLY A 219 25.09 15.26 7.19
#